data_AF-A0A2X5R173-F1
#
_entry.id   AF-A0A2X5R173-F1
#
_cell.length_a   1.000
_cell.length_b   1.000
_cell.length_c   1.000
_cell.angle_alpha   90.00
_cell.angle_beta   90.00
_cell.angle_gamma   90.00
#
_symmetry.space_group_name_H-M   'P 1'
#
loop_
_entity.id
_entity.type
_entity.pdbx_description
1 polymer ?
#
loop_
_entity_poly.entity_id
_entity_poly.type
_entity_poly.pdbx_seq_one_letter_code
_entity_poly.pdbx_strand_id
1 'polypeptide(L)'
;MKIRSQVGMVLNLDKCIGCHTCSVTCKNVWTSREGMEYAWFNNVESKPGTGYPTAWEDQEKWRGGWIRKINGRLEPRLGNKVGY
;
A
#
# COMPACT_ATOMS: atom_id res chain seq x y z
N MET A 1 6.79 2.74 29.08
CA MET A 1 5.40 2.75 28.55
C MET A 1 5.11 4.12 27.96
N LYS A 2 4.79 4.21 26.66
CA LYS A 2 4.46 5.49 26.00
C LYS A 2 3.12 5.31 25.27
N ILE A 3 2.01 5.63 25.96
CA ILE A 3 0.67 5.47 25.40
C ILE A 3 0.49 6.47 24.25
N ARG A 4 -0.08 6.00 23.14
CA ARG A 4 -0.49 6.77 21.97
C ARG A 4 -1.83 6.27 21.48
N SER A 5 -2.54 7.08 20.71
CA SER A 5 -3.80 6.72 20.05
C SER A 5 -3.67 6.79 18.53
N GLN A 6 -4.38 5.92 17.81
CA GLN A 6 -4.46 5.89 16.35
C GLN A 6 -5.88 5.49 15.94
N VAL A 7 -6.42 6.14 14.90
CA VAL A 7 -7.69 5.73 14.29
C VAL A 7 -7.42 4.56 13.34
N GLY A 8 -8.02 3.40 13.62
CA GLY A 8 -7.96 2.22 12.78
C GLY A 8 -9.13 2.12 11.79
N MET A 9 -9.02 1.24 10.80
CA MET A 9 -10.07 0.96 9.82
C MET A 9 -10.24 -0.56 9.66
N VAL A 10 -11.48 -1.00 9.46
CA VAL A 10 -11.82 -2.40 9.15
C VAL A 10 -12.61 -2.43 7.85
N LEU A 11 -12.23 -3.32 6.93
CA LEU A 11 -12.95 -3.60 5.70
C LEU A 11 -13.50 -5.03 5.77
N ASN A 12 -14.83 -5.18 5.80
CA ASN A 12 -15.45 -6.50 5.76
C ASN A 12 -15.53 -7.00 4.32
N LEU A 13 -14.69 -7.98 3.97
CA LEU A 13 -14.60 -8.51 2.61
C LEU A 13 -15.81 -9.36 2.20
N ASP A 14 -16.59 -9.87 3.15
CA ASP A 14 -17.85 -10.58 2.88
C ASP A 14 -18.94 -9.64 2.34
N LYS A 15 -18.90 -8.36 2.74
CA LYS A 15 -19.85 -7.33 2.29
C LYS A 15 -19.30 -6.45 1.17
N CYS A 16 -18.06 -6.65 0.74
CA CYS A 16 -17.48 -5.90 -0.35
C CYS A 16 -18.07 -6.37 -1.68
N ILE A 17 -18.65 -5.44 -2.43
CA ILE A 17 -19.29 -5.75 -3.73
C ILE A 17 -18.44 -5.31 -4.94
N GLY A 18 -17.22 -4.84 -4.72
CA GLY A 18 -16.32 -4.44 -5.81
C GLY A 18 -16.84 -3.30 -6.69
N CYS A 19 -17.65 -2.37 -6.17
CA CYS A 19 -18.31 -1.34 -6.99
C CYS A 19 -17.44 -0.12 -7.35
N HIS A 20 -16.21 -0.02 -6.82
CA HIS A 20 -15.27 1.10 -7.05
C HIS A 20 -15.75 2.50 -6.60
N THR A 21 -16.90 2.63 -5.92
CA THR A 21 -17.38 3.94 -5.44
C THR A 21 -16.35 4.66 -4.58
N CYS A 22 -15.70 3.93 -3.66
CA CYS A 22 -14.68 4.47 -2.78
C CYS A 22 -13.43 4.97 -3.54
N SER A 23 -13.12 4.39 -4.71
CA SER A 23 -12.02 4.81 -5.56
C SER A 23 -12.36 6.12 -6.28
N VAL A 24 -13.55 6.21 -6.87
CA VAL A 24 -14.00 7.40 -7.62
C VAL A 24 -14.13 8.62 -6.71
N THR A 25 -14.71 8.48 -5.52
CA THR A 25 -14.82 9.60 -4.57
C THR A 25 -13.45 10.09 -4.14
N CYS A 26 -12.50 9.18 -3.88
CA CYS A 26 -11.13 9.55 -3.52
C CYS A 26 -10.41 10.25 -4.69
N LYS A 27 -10.59 9.75 -5.92
CA LYS A 27 -10.01 10.33 -7.14
C LYS A 27 -10.46 11.77 -7.31
N ASN A 28 -11.77 11.99 -7.32
CA ASN A 28 -12.38 13.28 -7.58
C ASN A 28 -11.91 14.37 -6.61
N VAL A 29 -11.79 14.03 -5.32
CA VAL A 29 -11.40 15.00 -4.29
C VAL A 29 -9.89 15.27 -4.31
N TRP A 30 -9.05 14.24 -4.50
CA TRP A 30 -7.63 14.35 -4.15
C TRP A 30 -6.66 14.28 -5.34
N THR A 31 -6.98 13.53 -6.39
CA THR A 31 -6.00 13.11 -7.42
C THR A 31 -6.47 13.36 -8.86
N SER A 32 -7.29 14.40 -9.06
CA SER A 32 -7.76 14.85 -10.39
C SER A 32 -6.84 15.86 -11.08
N ARG A 33 -5.71 16.23 -10.46
CA ARG A 33 -4.73 17.18 -11.03
C ARG A 33 -3.79 16.45 -12.00
N GLU A 34 -3.29 17.19 -12.98
CA GLU A 34 -2.26 16.73 -13.92
C GLU A 34 -1.02 16.19 -13.18
N GLY A 35 -0.46 15.09 -13.67
CA GLY A 35 0.61 14.32 -13.05
C GLY A 35 0.13 13.31 -11.99
N MET A 36 -1.16 13.34 -11.61
CA MET A 36 -1.76 12.42 -10.63
C MET A 36 -2.97 11.66 -11.19
N GLU A 37 -3.34 11.89 -12.45
CA GLU A 37 -4.48 11.24 -13.10
C GLU A 37 -4.39 9.71 -13.03
N TYR A 38 -3.19 9.14 -13.17
CA TYR A 38 -2.95 7.70 -13.07
C TYR A 38 -3.06 7.18 -11.63
N ALA A 39 -2.82 8.01 -10.62
CA ALA A 39 -2.64 7.56 -9.23
C ALA A 39 -3.98 7.36 -8.52
N TRP A 40 -4.26 6.14 -8.07
CA TRP A 40 -5.44 5.81 -7.28
C TRP A 40 -5.05 5.56 -5.83
N PHE A 41 -5.20 6.57 -4.95
CA PHE A 41 -4.88 6.42 -3.52
C PHE A 41 -5.71 5.34 -2.84
N ASN A 42 -6.95 5.16 -3.28
CA ASN A 42 -7.81 4.05 -2.87
C ASN A 42 -8.24 3.30 -4.13
N ASN A 43 -7.78 2.07 -4.31
CA ASN A 43 -8.13 1.21 -5.43
C ASN A 43 -8.79 -0.09 -4.96
N VAL A 44 -9.55 -0.73 -5.86
CA VAL A 44 -10.19 -2.03 -5.63
C VAL A 44 -9.62 -3.00 -6.66
N GLU A 45 -9.27 -4.21 -6.21
CA GLU A 45 -8.65 -5.24 -7.04
C GLU A 45 -9.43 -6.55 -6.93
N SER A 46 -9.70 -7.18 -8.07
CA SER A 46 -10.29 -8.54 -8.10
C SER A 46 -9.20 -9.58 -7.87
N LYS A 47 -9.52 -10.60 -7.07
CA LYS A 47 -8.66 -11.77 -6.85
C LYS A 47 -9.33 -13.03 -7.43
N PRO A 48 -8.57 -13.95 -8.07
CA PRO A 48 -7.13 -13.85 -8.33
C PRO A 48 -6.78 -12.77 -9.39
N GLY A 49 -5.62 -12.12 -9.24
CA GLY A 49 -5.18 -11.02 -10.09
C GLY A 49 -3.84 -10.42 -9.63
N THR A 50 -3.18 -9.65 -10.51
CA THR A 50 -1.84 -9.07 -10.26
C THR A 50 -1.87 -7.69 -9.59
N GLY A 51 -3.04 -7.05 -9.51
CA GLY A 51 -3.23 -5.77 -8.82
C GLY A 51 -2.69 -4.55 -9.56
N TYR A 52 -2.67 -3.42 -8.86
CA TYR A 52 -2.19 -2.12 -9.36
C TYR A 52 -1.19 -1.48 -8.37
N PRO A 53 0.06 -1.20 -8.78
CA PRO A 53 0.68 -1.57 -10.06
C PRO A 53 0.85 -3.10 -10.20
N THR A 54 1.08 -3.57 -11.42
CA THR A 54 1.17 -5.01 -11.71
C THR A 54 2.20 -5.73 -10.84
N ALA A 55 1.74 -6.78 -10.16
CA ALA A 55 2.49 -7.64 -9.27
C ALA A 55 3.09 -6.90 -8.07
N TRP A 56 2.39 -5.92 -7.50
CA TRP A 56 2.87 -5.14 -6.35
C TRP A 56 3.16 -5.99 -5.10
N GLU A 57 2.55 -7.18 -4.98
CA GLU A 57 2.80 -8.14 -3.89
C GLU A 57 4.19 -8.81 -3.97
N ASP A 58 4.84 -8.83 -5.14
CA ASP A 58 6.18 -9.43 -5.34
C ASP A 58 7.31 -8.55 -4.79
N GLN A 59 7.78 -8.86 -3.57
CA GLN A 59 8.84 -8.10 -2.91
C GLN A 59 10.26 -8.51 -3.33
N GLU A 60 10.44 -9.59 -4.10
CA GLU A 60 11.73 -9.89 -4.72
C GLU A 60 11.98 -8.92 -5.87
N LYS A 61 10.93 -8.61 -6.64
CA LYS A 61 10.94 -7.58 -7.67
C LYS A 61 10.96 -6.16 -7.11
N TRP A 62 10.00 -5.81 -6.26
CA TRP A 62 9.74 -4.41 -5.88
C TRP A 62 10.48 -3.92 -4.62
N ARG A 63 11.09 -4.84 -3.86
CA ARG A 63 11.93 -4.54 -2.69
C ARG A 63 11.25 -3.65 -1.62
N GLY A 64 9.93 -3.77 -1.45
CA GLY A 64 9.18 -3.07 -0.41
C GLY A 64 9.33 -3.69 0.99
N GLY A 65 8.95 -2.92 2.00
CA GLY A 65 8.93 -3.35 3.40
C GLY A 65 10.31 -3.53 4.04
N TRP A 66 10.35 -4.38 5.08
CA TRP A 66 11.51 -4.61 5.94
C TRP A 66 11.93 -6.08 5.90
N ILE A 67 13.22 -6.33 6.12
CA ILE A 67 13.76 -7.66 6.41
C ILE A 67 14.34 -7.67 7.83
N ARG A 68 14.23 -8.82 8.49
CA ARG A 68 14.86 -9.05 9.79
C ARG A 68 16.16 -9.82 9.58
N LYS A 69 17.29 -9.19 9.92
CA LYS A 69 18.60 -9.83 9.84
C LYS A 69 18.77 -10.90 10.92
N ILE A 70 19.78 -11.76 10.74
CA ILE A 70 20.16 -12.81 11.70
C ILE A 70 20.47 -12.20 13.08
N ASN A 71 21.05 -11.00 13.12
CA ASN A 71 21.32 -10.26 14.35
C ASN A 71 20.06 -9.64 15.02
N GLY A 72 18.87 -9.93 14.50
CA GLY A 72 17.59 -9.46 15.02
C GLY A 72 17.22 -8.03 14.65
N ARG A 73 18.11 -7.25 14.01
CA ARG A 73 17.84 -5.87 13.58
C ARG A 73 17.01 -5.85 12.30
N LEU A 74 16.15 -4.84 12.19
CA LEU A 74 15.38 -4.57 10.97
C LEU A 74 16.20 -3.71 10.01
N GLU A 75 16.11 -4.03 8.72
CA GLU A 75 16.63 -3.19 7.64
C GLU A 75 15.59 -3.06 6.52
N PRO A 76 15.52 -1.91 5.83
CA PRO A 76 14.68 -1.80 4.64
C PRO A 76 15.14 -2.83 3.62
N ARG A 77 14.19 -3.52 2.97
CA ARG A 77 14.52 -4.49 1.91
C ARG A 77 15.26 -3.83 0.75
N LEU A 78 15.03 -2.54 0.53
CA LEU A 78 15.72 -1.72 -0.46
C LEU A 78 17.23 -1.59 -0.20
N GLY A 79 17.66 -1.69 1.06
CA GLY A 79 19.05 -1.46 1.49
C GLY A 79 19.13 -0.55 2.71
N ASN A 80 20.26 -0.61 3.41
CA ASN A 80 20.56 0.30 4.51
C ASN A 80 21.09 1.63 3.97
N LYS A 81 21.10 2.66 4.82
CA LYS A 81 21.81 3.90 4.49
C LYS A 81 23.30 3.57 4.36
N VAL A 82 23.91 3.96 3.24
CA VAL A 82 25.37 3.93 3.09
C VAL A 82 25.92 5.04 4.00
N GLY A 83 26.69 4.67 5.01
CA GLY A 83 27.38 5.62 5.87
C GLY A 83 28.54 6.28 5.12
N TYR A 84 28.71 7.58 5.28
CA TYR A 84 29.99 8.26 5.10
C TYR A 84 30.82 8.10 6.37
#